data_AF-A0A8T7H8A9-F1
#
_entry.id   AF-A0A8T7H8A9-F1
#
_cell.length_a   1.000
_cell.length_b   1.000
_cell.length_c   1.000
_cell.angle_alpha   90.00
_cell.angle_beta   90.00
_cell.angle_gamma   90.00
#
_symmetry.space_group_name_H-M   'P 1'
#
loop_
_entity.id
_entity.type
_entity.pdbx_description
1 polymer ?
#
loop_
_entity_poly.entity_id
_entity_poly.type
_entity_poly.pdbx_seq_one_letter_code
_entity_poly.pdbx_strand_id
1 'polypeptide(L)' 'MELNFFDSMESLEPKCPNCNIVLDYGTNTEYVDKHSAHVCLNCDKVLD' A
#
# COMPACT_ATOMS: atom_id res chain seq x y z
N MET A 1 -26.26 -5.49 18.87
CA MET A 1 -24.92 -4.91 18.64
C MET A 1 -24.46 -5.51 17.34
N GLU A 2 -24.85 -4.88 16.23
CA GLU A 2 -24.47 -5.34 14.90
C GLU A 2 -22.97 -5.09 14.76
N LEU A 3 -22.21 -6.18 14.75
CA LEU A 3 -20.79 -6.13 14.42
C LEU A 3 -20.72 -5.69 12.96
N ASN A 4 -20.31 -4.44 12.73
CA ASN A 4 -19.96 -3.89 11.43
C ASN A 4 -18.74 -4.66 10.88
N PHE A 5 -18.95 -5.90 10.46
CA PHE A 5 -17.91 -6.77 9.91
C PHE A 5 -17.49 -6.32 8.50
N PHE A 6 -18.29 -5.43 7.89
CA PHE A 6 -18.04 -4.87 6.56
C PHE A 6 -17.03 -3.70 6.57
N ASP A 7 -16.90 -2.94 7.67
CA ASP A 7 -15.87 -1.88 7.77
C ASP A 7 -14.44 -2.44 7.82
N SER A 8 -14.27 -3.71 8.18
CA SER A 8 -12.96 -4.36 8.27
C SER A 8 -12.41 -4.85 6.92
N MET A 9 -13.23 -4.91 5.86
CA MET A 9 -12.78 -5.36 4.54
C MET A 9 -12.14 -4.24 3.71
N GLU A 10 -12.52 -2.97 3.92
CA GLU A 10 -11.84 -1.82 3.30
C GLU A 10 -10.40 -1.62 3.82
N SER A 11 -10.03 -2.33 4.89
CA SER A 11 -8.69 -2.30 5.49
C SER A 11 -7.74 -3.37 4.93
N LEU A 12 -8.15 -4.19 3.97
CA LEU A 12 -7.30 -5.25 3.39
C LEU A 12 -6.38 -4.76 2.27
N GLU A 13 -6.70 -3.62 1.65
CA GLU A 13 -5.89 -3.08 0.58
C GLU A 13 -4.71 -2.27 1.17
N PRO A 14 -3.46 -2.70 0.93
CA PRO A 14 -2.30 -1.94 1.41
C PRO A 14 -2.32 -0.56 0.76
N LYS A 15 -2.14 0.51 1.53
CA LYS A 15 -2.10 1.90 1.02
C LYS A 15 -0.74 2.53 1.27
N CYS A 16 -0.33 3.42 0.37
CA CYS A 16 0.90 4.16 0.55
C CYS A 16 0.77 5.08 1.77
N PRO A 17 1.67 5.01 2.76
CA PRO A 17 1.58 5.83 3.97
C PRO A 17 1.78 7.33 3.71
N ASN A 18 2.29 7.71 2.53
CA ASN A 18 2.56 9.10 2.17
C ASN A 18 1.45 9.72 1.31
N CYS A 19 1.07 9.07 0.21
CA CYS A 19 0.07 9.62 -0.73
C CYS A 19 -1.31 8.95 -0.63
N ASN A 20 -1.47 7.96 0.25
CA ASN A 20 -2.72 7.24 0.52
C ASN A 20 -3.35 6.53 -0.69
N ILE A 21 -2.58 6.36 -1.79
CA ILE A 21 -3.00 5.53 -2.92
C ILE A 21 -3.04 4.07 -2.50
N VAL A 22 -3.99 3.31 -3.04
CA VAL A 22 -4.00 1.85 -2.92
C VAL A 22 -2.77 1.30 -3.63
N LEU A 23 -1.96 0.52 -2.94
CA LEU A 23 -0.76 -0.12 -3.45
C LEU A 23 -1.15 -1.40 -4.18
N ASP A 24 -0.69 -1.48 -5.43
CA ASP A 24 -0.82 -2.65 -6.29
C ASP A 24 0.59 -3.07 -6.71
N TYR A 25 1.05 -4.19 -6.16
CA TYR A 25 2.42 -4.66 -6.30
C TYR A 25 2.68 -5.12 -7.75
N GLY A 26 3.58 -4.42 -8.44
CA GLY A 26 3.86 -4.61 -9.86
C GLY A 26 3.11 -3.67 -10.80
N THR A 27 2.16 -2.87 -10.30
CA THR A 27 1.49 -1.81 -11.07
C THR A 27 1.95 -0.43 -10.66
N ASN A 28 1.85 -0.11 -9.37
CA ASN A 28 2.21 1.21 -8.82
C ASN A 28 3.28 1.13 -7.73
N THR A 29 3.92 -0.04 -7.61
CA THR A 29 5.13 -0.22 -6.83
C THR A 29 6.21 -0.89 -7.67
N GLU A 30 7.47 -0.57 -7.37
CA GLU A 30 8.64 -1.20 -7.96
C GLU A 30 9.57 -1.70 -6.85
N TYR A 31 10.12 -2.90 -6.99
CA TYR A 31 11.12 -3.39 -6.05
C TYR A 31 12.49 -2.83 -6.40
N VAL A 32 13.14 -2.17 -5.43
CA VAL A 32 14.47 -1.58 -5.61
C VAL A 32 15.49 -2.35 -4.80
N ASP A 33 16.32 -3.15 -5.47
CA ASP A 33 17.33 -4.03 -4.84
C ASP A 33 18.25 -3.28 -3.87
N LYS A 34 18.62 -2.04 -4.21
CA LYS A 34 19.48 -1.16 -3.40
C LYS A 34 18.95 -0.93 -1.99
N HIS A 35 17.62 -0.87 -1.85
CA HIS A 35 16.93 -0.66 -0.58
C HIS A 35 16.33 -1.96 -0.03
N SER A 36 16.39 -3.05 -0.82
CA SER A 36 15.70 -4.30 -0.53
C SER A 36 14.22 -4.10 -0.18
N ALA A 37 13.58 -3.09 -0.77
CA ALA A 37 12.25 -2.61 -0.42
C ALA A 37 11.48 -2.20 -1.68
N HIS A 38 10.15 -2.13 -1.56
CA HIS A 38 9.31 -1.58 -2.62
C HIS A 38 9.27 -0.06 -2.53
N VAL A 39 9.13 0.61 -3.66
CA VAL A 39 8.89 2.06 -3.72
C VAL A 39 7.53 2.30 -4.37
N CYS A 40 6.77 3.24 -3.84
CA CYS A 40 5.54 3.70 -4.45
C CYS A 40 5.87 4.60 -5.65
N LEU A 41 5.50 4.18 -6.86
CA LEU A 41 5.75 4.92 -8.10
C LEU A 41 4.95 6.23 -8.21
N ASN A 42 3.97 6.44 -7.34
CA ASN A 42 3.15 7.66 -7.32
C ASN A 42 3.78 8.81 -6.50
N CYS A 43 4.62 8.51 -5.51
CA CYS A 43 5.20 9.53 -4.64
C CYS A 43 6.64 9.25 -4.19
N ASP A 44 7.29 8.26 -4.80
CA ASP A 44 8.66 7.81 -4.55
C ASP A 44 8.95 7.40 -3.09
N LYS A 45 7.90 7.12 -2.31
CA LYS A 45 8.02 6.69 -0.92
C LYS A 45 8.44 5.22 -0.87
N VAL A 46 9.51 4.94 -0.13
CA VAL A 46 9.90 3.58 0.24
C VAL A 46 8.84 2.97 1.17
N LEU A 47 8.36 1.80 0.78
CA LEU A 47 7.41 0.94 1.46
C LEU A 47 8.24 -0.14 2.17
N ASP A 48 8.47 0.09 3.47
CA ASP A 48 9.16 -0.82 4.40
C ASP A 48 8.13 -1.73 5.09
#